data_AF-A0A7V5YU55-F1
#
_entry.id   AF-A0A7V5YU55-F1
#
_cell.length_a   1.000
_cell.length_b   1.000
_cell.length_c   1.000
_cell.angle_alpha   90.00
_cell.angle_beta   90.00
_cell.angle_gamma   90.00
#
_symmetry.space_group_name_H-M   'P 1'
#
loop_
_entity.id
_entity.type
_entity.pdbx_description
1 polymer ?
#
loop_
_entity_poly.entity_id
_entity_poly.type
_entity_poly.pdbx_seq_one_letter_code
_entity_poly.pdbx_strand_id
1 'polypeptide(L)'
;MPHLRTRFTTLIPALFLLGMATERVLNIPFVKRVSFTEWAIHIVSGDSPVGPFVISGEQPVLAPRTLSGVAGLADPFMLYRDSTWTMFFEVVSAKTGQGDIGVAVSQNLEQWHYLGIVLDEPYHLSYPYVFEHEGCVYMTPESSEASCVRLYRATRFPDRWEKVADLLKGHPFVDPSLAYYSGRWWLWVSTPDNGYLFLYWSERLEGPYHFHPANPIVIADRTSARPGGRVVAWQGKLVRFAQVDEPYYGFAVRAFIVEELTETGYRERPIETLVVQPGDQVWNARGMHTVDPHPVGAGRWMAAVDGQRLAWRWVVNLRPQTPLKALIGSAF
;
A
#
# COMPACT_ATOMS: atom_id res chain seq x y z
N MET A 1 -47.97 30.87 -9.60
CA MET A 1 -46.80 31.58 -10.17
C MET A 1 -45.56 30.71 -10.02
N PRO A 2 -45.13 29.99 -11.07
CA PRO A 2 -43.96 29.13 -11.03
C PRO A 2 -42.84 29.71 -11.92
N HIS A 3 -42.00 30.61 -11.42
CA HIS A 3 -40.83 31.09 -12.19
C HIS A 3 -39.67 31.54 -11.28
N LEU A 4 -39.04 30.63 -10.54
CA LEU A 4 -37.79 30.98 -9.83
C LEU A 4 -36.92 29.76 -9.50
N ARG A 5 -36.65 28.86 -10.47
CA ARG A 5 -35.67 27.77 -10.29
C ARG A 5 -34.66 27.57 -11.43
N THR A 6 -34.65 28.43 -12.44
CA THR A 6 -33.87 28.19 -13.68
C THR A 6 -32.74 29.19 -13.95
N ARG A 7 -32.09 29.75 -12.91
CA ARG A 7 -30.96 30.70 -13.10
C ARG A 7 -29.64 30.36 -12.39
N PHE A 8 -29.56 29.28 -11.60
CA PHE A 8 -28.31 28.94 -10.89
C PHE A 8 -27.42 27.92 -11.59
N THR A 9 -27.92 27.19 -12.60
CA THR A 9 -27.17 26.13 -13.27
C THR A 9 -26.30 26.59 -14.45
N THR A 10 -26.49 27.81 -14.97
CA THR A 10 -25.72 28.36 -16.10
C THR A 10 -24.63 29.37 -15.70
N LEU A 11 -24.59 29.79 -14.43
CA LEU A 11 -23.60 30.77 -13.93
C LEU A 11 -22.23 30.15 -13.67
N ILE A 12 -22.17 28.90 -13.22
CA ILE A 12 -20.91 28.22 -12.88
C ILE A 12 -20.04 27.93 -14.12
N PRO A 13 -20.58 27.42 -15.25
CA PRO A 13 -19.80 27.21 -16.48
C PRO A 13 -19.29 28.53 -17.09
N ALA A 14 -20.11 29.59 -17.02
CA ALA A 14 -19.77 30.91 -17.56
C ALA A 14 -18.61 31.57 -16.79
N LEU A 15 -18.59 31.45 -15.45
CA LEU A 15 -17.47 31.89 -14.60
C LEU A 15 -16.19 31.08 -14.85
N PHE A 16 -16.31 29.78 -15.15
CA PHE A 16 -15.17 28.92 -15.49
C PHE A 16 -14.53 29.29 -16.84
N LEU A 17 -15.37 29.55 -17.86
CA LEU A 17 -14.91 30.01 -19.18
C LEU A 17 -14.33 31.44 -19.11
N LEU A 18 -14.91 32.33 -18.30
CA LEU A 18 -14.38 33.66 -18.05
C LEU A 18 -13.02 33.61 -17.30
N GLY A 19 -12.85 32.67 -16.37
CA GLY A 19 -11.59 32.40 -15.68
C GLY A 19 -10.47 31.91 -16.62
N MET A 20 -10.78 30.99 -17.54
CA MET A 20 -9.81 30.55 -18.56
C MET A 20 -9.48 31.65 -19.59
N ALA A 21 -10.46 32.48 -19.95
CA ALA A 21 -10.25 33.62 -20.85
C ALA A 21 -9.41 34.73 -20.20
N THR A 22 -9.63 35.01 -18.92
CA THR A 22 -8.82 35.97 -18.15
C THR A 22 -7.39 35.46 -17.90
N GLU A 23 -7.17 34.15 -17.74
CA GLU A 23 -5.82 33.57 -17.69
C GLU A 23 -5.01 33.85 -18.98
N ARG A 24 -5.67 33.77 -20.15
CA ARG A 24 -5.02 34.04 -21.44
C ARG A 24 -4.75 35.52 -21.73
N VAL A 25 -5.51 36.43 -21.12
CA VAL A 25 -5.51 37.87 -21.47
C VAL A 25 -4.91 38.76 -20.37
N LEU A 26 -5.07 38.41 -19.09
CA LEU A 26 -4.77 39.31 -17.96
C LEU A 26 -3.65 38.80 -17.03
N ASN A 27 -3.08 37.62 -17.29
CA ASN A 27 -1.97 37.06 -16.49
C ASN A 27 -2.28 36.94 -14.98
N ILE A 28 -3.56 36.73 -14.64
CA ILE A 28 -4.01 36.52 -13.25
C ILE A 28 -3.87 35.03 -12.92
N PRO A 29 -3.28 34.64 -11.77
CA PRO A 29 -3.13 33.24 -11.39
C PRO A 29 -4.49 32.55 -11.28
N PHE A 30 -4.72 31.51 -12.08
CA PHE A 30 -5.94 30.70 -11.99
C PHE A 30 -5.76 29.60 -10.94
N VAL A 31 -6.69 29.56 -9.98
CA VAL A 31 -6.72 28.54 -8.94
C VAL A 31 -7.55 27.36 -9.44
N LYS A 32 -6.88 26.24 -9.76
CA LYS A 32 -7.56 25.01 -10.18
C LYS A 32 -7.74 24.08 -8.99
N ARG A 33 -8.97 23.56 -8.81
CA ARG A 33 -9.21 22.44 -7.89
C ARG A 33 -8.80 21.14 -8.58
N VAL A 34 -7.89 20.39 -7.97
CA VAL A 34 -7.42 19.08 -8.47
C VAL A 34 -7.74 18.02 -7.43
N SER A 35 -8.37 16.92 -7.84
CA SER A 35 -8.55 15.74 -7.00
C SER A 35 -7.30 14.87 -6.98
N PHE A 36 -7.03 14.24 -5.85
CA PHE A 36 -6.02 13.19 -5.70
C PHE A 36 -6.51 12.14 -4.72
N THR A 37 -5.94 10.95 -4.74
CA THR A 37 -6.20 9.90 -3.76
C THR A 37 -5.19 10.01 -2.61
N GLU A 38 -5.67 9.83 -1.39
CA GLU A 38 -4.82 9.82 -0.19
C GLU A 38 -5.05 8.48 0.52
N TRP A 39 -3.97 7.73 0.71
CA TRP A 39 -3.95 6.51 1.52
C TRP A 39 -3.55 6.86 2.96
N ALA A 40 -4.22 6.25 3.93
CA ALA A 40 -3.96 6.39 5.35
C ALA A 40 -4.08 5.04 6.05
N ILE A 41 -3.46 4.89 7.21
CA ILE A 41 -3.37 3.62 7.93
C ILE A 41 -4.22 3.67 9.20
N HIS A 42 -4.88 2.56 9.51
CA HIS A 42 -5.68 2.40 10.71
C HIS A 42 -5.50 1.02 11.34
N ILE A 43 -5.95 0.88 12.59
CA ILE A 43 -5.99 -0.39 13.31
C ILE A 43 -7.44 -0.83 13.47
N VAL A 44 -7.72 -2.08 13.13
CA VAL A 44 -9.07 -2.68 13.19
C VAL A 44 -9.06 -3.93 14.06
N SER A 45 -10.24 -4.36 14.52
CA SER A 45 -10.37 -5.52 15.42
C SER A 45 -11.34 -6.57 14.87
N GLY A 46 -11.13 -7.83 15.20
CA GLY A 46 -11.99 -8.92 14.75
C GLY A 46 -11.81 -10.18 15.61
N ASP A 47 -12.67 -11.16 15.38
CA ASP A 47 -12.66 -12.43 16.13
C ASP A 47 -11.85 -13.53 15.40
N SER A 48 -11.38 -13.24 14.18
CA SER A 48 -10.58 -14.15 13.38
C SER A 48 -9.69 -13.38 12.39
N PRO A 49 -8.62 -13.98 11.85
CA PRO A 49 -7.80 -13.32 10.83
C PRO A 49 -8.49 -13.25 9.46
N VAL A 50 -9.54 -14.03 9.26
CA VAL A 50 -10.28 -14.12 7.98
C VAL A 50 -11.45 -13.12 7.91
N GLY A 51 -11.54 -12.23 8.90
CA GLY A 51 -12.52 -11.17 8.97
C GLY A 51 -13.97 -11.64 9.19
N PRO A 52 -14.93 -10.72 9.03
CA PRO A 52 -14.70 -9.30 8.70
C PRO A 52 -14.06 -8.58 9.88
N PHE A 53 -13.11 -7.69 9.61
CA PHE A 53 -12.59 -6.78 10.63
C PHE A 53 -13.52 -5.57 10.80
N VAL A 54 -13.67 -5.14 12.04
CA VAL A 54 -14.47 -3.99 12.46
C VAL A 54 -13.56 -2.79 12.68
N ILE A 55 -13.92 -1.69 12.02
CA ILE A 55 -13.25 -0.40 12.18
C ILE A 55 -13.77 0.28 13.45
N SER A 56 -12.88 0.63 14.37
CA SER A 56 -13.22 1.37 15.57
C SER A 56 -12.66 2.78 15.53
N GLY A 57 -13.53 3.78 15.66
CA GLY A 57 -13.16 5.19 15.62
C GLY A 57 -13.24 5.79 14.21
N GLU A 58 -13.19 7.13 14.14
CA GLU A 58 -13.48 7.89 12.92
C GLU A 58 -12.22 8.31 12.15
N GLN A 59 -11.04 8.21 12.77
CA GLN A 59 -9.79 8.73 12.22
C GLN A 59 -8.73 7.64 12.07
N PRO A 60 -7.98 7.64 10.96
CA PRO A 60 -6.82 6.77 10.79
C PRO A 60 -5.77 7.06 11.89
N VAL A 61 -5.01 6.03 12.28
CA VAL A 61 -3.95 6.19 13.29
C VAL A 61 -2.73 6.92 12.72
N LEU A 62 -2.53 6.83 11.40
CA LEU A 62 -1.51 7.57 10.67
C LEU A 62 -2.12 8.10 9.36
N ALA A 63 -1.92 9.39 9.07
CA ALA A 63 -2.37 9.98 7.82
C ALA A 63 -1.35 10.95 7.24
N PRO A 64 -1.25 11.07 5.90
CA PRO A 64 -0.33 12.00 5.24
C PRO A 64 -0.44 13.44 5.77
N ARG A 65 -1.67 13.90 6.04
CA ARG A 65 -1.95 15.25 6.57
C ARG A 65 -1.30 15.56 7.93
N THR A 66 -0.86 14.56 8.69
CA THR A 66 -0.17 14.77 9.97
C THR A 66 1.35 14.74 9.83
N LEU A 67 1.88 14.49 8.63
CA LEU A 67 3.30 14.34 8.35
C LEU A 67 3.74 15.34 7.26
N SER A 68 4.84 16.05 7.50
CA SER A 68 5.37 17.00 6.51
C SER A 68 5.95 16.29 5.29
N GLY A 69 5.59 16.73 4.08
CA GLY A 69 6.16 16.21 2.84
C GLY A 69 5.66 14.83 2.39
N VAL A 70 4.61 14.30 3.02
CA VAL A 70 4.03 12.99 2.70
C VAL A 70 2.71 13.15 1.92
N ALA A 71 2.53 12.36 0.86
CA ALA A 71 1.33 12.33 0.03
C ALA A 71 0.44 11.11 0.28
N GLY A 72 1.00 9.99 0.75
CA GLY A 72 0.30 8.72 0.96
C GLY A 72 1.03 7.85 1.97
N LEU A 73 0.26 7.05 2.72
CA LEU A 73 0.72 6.01 3.62
C LEU A 73 -0.05 4.72 3.32
N ALA A 74 0.61 3.63 2.98
CA ALA A 74 -0.03 2.38 2.57
C ALA A 74 0.78 1.14 2.99
N ASP A 75 0.20 -0.04 2.79
CA ASP A 75 0.84 -1.33 3.04
C ASP A 75 1.43 -1.51 4.44
N PRO A 76 0.62 -1.41 5.52
CA PRO A 76 1.13 -1.55 6.87
C PRO A 76 1.47 -3.01 7.21
N PHE A 77 2.69 -3.24 7.70
CA PHE A 77 3.14 -4.49 8.30
C PHE A 77 3.71 -4.26 9.69
N MET A 78 3.11 -4.91 10.68
CA MET A 78 3.47 -4.87 12.08
C MET A 78 4.36 -6.05 12.48
N LEU A 79 5.19 -5.79 13.50
CA LEU A 79 5.93 -6.75 14.27
C LEU A 79 5.79 -6.39 15.75
N TYR A 80 5.46 -7.37 16.60
CA TYR A 80 5.45 -7.19 18.06
C TYR A 80 6.69 -7.84 18.67
N ARG A 81 7.52 -7.04 19.34
CA ARG A 81 8.74 -7.48 19.99
C ARG A 81 9.08 -6.55 21.16
N ASP A 82 9.63 -7.09 22.24
CA ASP A 82 10.07 -6.32 23.41
C ASP A 82 8.98 -5.35 23.93
N SER A 83 7.77 -5.88 24.08
CA SER A 83 6.56 -5.15 24.50
C SER A 83 6.14 -3.98 23.61
N THR A 84 6.69 -3.88 22.40
CA THR A 84 6.47 -2.76 21.49
C THR A 84 5.95 -3.26 20.15
N TRP A 85 4.88 -2.65 19.66
CA TRP A 85 4.44 -2.78 18.29
C TRP A 85 5.25 -1.84 17.41
N THR A 86 5.84 -2.38 16.36
CA THR A 86 6.52 -1.62 15.31
C THR A 86 5.80 -1.86 14.01
N MET A 87 5.43 -0.81 13.28
CA MET A 87 4.76 -0.90 11.98
C MET A 87 5.63 -0.26 10.92
N PHE A 88 5.91 -1.02 9.87
CA PHE A 88 6.55 -0.55 8.64
C PHE A 88 5.50 -0.36 7.57
N PHE A 89 5.66 0.66 6.73
CA PHE A 89 4.68 1.00 5.69
C PHE A 89 5.34 1.82 4.59
N GLU A 90 4.69 1.84 3.42
CA GLU A 90 5.04 2.76 2.34
C GLU A 90 4.76 4.21 2.76
N VAL A 91 5.72 5.09 2.50
CA VAL A 91 5.59 6.55 2.60
C VAL A 91 5.82 7.16 1.23
N VAL A 92 4.78 7.68 0.62
CA VAL A 92 4.88 8.35 -0.68
C VAL A 92 5.30 9.81 -0.49
N SER A 93 6.43 10.17 -1.05
CA SER A 93 6.93 11.55 -1.06
C SER A 93 6.01 12.47 -1.86
N ALA A 94 5.56 13.57 -1.23
CA ALA A 94 4.76 14.59 -1.91
C ALA A 94 5.56 15.38 -2.96
N LYS A 95 6.89 15.31 -2.92
CA LYS A 95 7.80 16.02 -3.83
C LYS A 95 8.13 15.18 -5.07
N THR A 96 8.47 13.91 -4.87
CA THR A 96 8.99 13.03 -5.93
C THR A 96 7.96 12.02 -6.41
N GLY A 97 6.96 11.68 -5.59
CA GLY A 97 6.03 10.60 -5.86
C GLY A 97 6.59 9.20 -5.63
N GLN A 98 7.86 9.09 -5.24
CA GLN A 98 8.51 7.82 -4.87
C GLN A 98 8.02 7.36 -3.49
N GLY A 99 7.80 6.06 -3.37
CA GLY A 99 7.54 5.36 -2.11
C GLY A 99 8.85 4.89 -1.47
N ASP A 100 9.00 5.17 -0.18
CA ASP A 100 10.09 4.70 0.67
C ASP A 100 9.49 3.98 1.90
N ILE A 101 10.28 3.23 2.67
CA ILE A 101 9.75 2.54 3.85
C ILE A 101 9.89 3.40 5.10
N GLY A 102 8.76 3.78 5.67
CA GLY A 102 8.66 4.44 6.97
C GLY A 102 8.46 3.47 8.12
N VAL A 103 8.63 3.97 9.35
CA VAL A 103 8.32 3.21 10.56
C VAL A 103 7.59 4.05 11.61
N ALA A 104 6.65 3.43 12.31
CA ALA A 104 6.04 3.96 13.52
C ALA A 104 6.00 2.91 14.64
N VAL A 105 5.94 3.36 15.89
CA VAL A 105 5.87 2.48 17.07
C VAL A 105 4.68 2.79 17.96
N SER A 106 4.18 1.76 18.65
CA SER A 106 3.08 1.86 19.61
C SER A 106 3.25 0.86 20.76
N GLN A 107 2.81 1.25 21.95
CA GLN A 107 2.72 0.34 23.10
C GLN A 107 1.34 -0.32 23.23
N ASN A 108 0.31 0.23 22.57
CA ASN A 108 -1.09 -0.13 22.81
C ASN A 108 -1.94 -0.30 21.54
N LEU A 109 -1.33 -0.25 20.35
CA LEU A 109 -1.99 -0.28 19.04
C LEU A 109 -2.90 0.92 18.73
N GLU A 110 -3.03 1.89 19.63
CA GLU A 110 -3.90 3.06 19.46
C GLU A 110 -3.09 4.31 19.14
N GLN A 111 -2.02 4.54 19.91
CA GLN A 111 -1.16 5.72 19.77
C GLN A 111 0.11 5.32 19.04
N TRP A 112 0.33 5.92 17.87
CA TRP A 112 1.45 5.61 16.99
C TRP A 112 2.39 6.80 16.84
N HIS A 113 3.68 6.55 17.03
CA HIS A 113 4.74 7.55 16.91
C HIS A 113 5.58 7.26 15.67
N TYR A 114 5.46 8.11 14.65
CA TYR A 114 6.27 8.02 13.42
C TYR A 114 7.73 8.40 13.71
N LEU A 115 8.68 7.58 13.25
CA LEU A 115 10.11 7.78 13.50
C LEU A 115 10.89 8.24 12.25
N GLY A 116 10.28 8.19 11.06
CA GLY A 116 10.93 8.57 9.80
C GLY A 116 11.05 7.42 8.81
N ILE A 117 11.84 7.66 7.76
CA ILE A 117 12.21 6.68 6.72
C ILE A 117 13.37 5.83 7.21
N VAL A 118 13.26 4.51 7.04
CA VAL A 118 14.27 3.51 7.46
C VAL A 118 14.89 2.74 6.30
N LEU A 119 14.25 2.77 5.12
CA LEU A 119 14.78 2.21 3.89
C LEU A 119 14.38 3.11 2.71
N ASP A 120 15.39 3.60 2.01
CA ASP A 120 15.31 4.48 0.85
C ASP A 120 16.29 3.92 -0.21
N GLU A 121 15.80 3.78 -1.43
CA GLU A 121 16.50 3.21 -2.57
C GLU A 121 16.27 4.13 -3.79
N PRO A 122 17.07 4.05 -4.87
CA PRO A 122 16.90 4.92 -6.04
C PRO A 122 15.68 4.57 -6.91
N TYR A 123 14.73 3.80 -6.38
CA TYR A 123 13.52 3.31 -7.04
C TYR A 123 12.41 3.10 -5.99
N HIS A 124 11.17 2.96 -6.44
CA HIS A 124 9.99 2.86 -5.58
C HIS A 124 9.98 1.58 -4.71
N LEU A 125 9.69 1.76 -3.43
CA LEU A 125 9.48 0.69 -2.45
C LEU A 125 8.07 0.76 -1.87
N SER A 126 7.43 -0.39 -1.71
CA SER A 126 6.15 -0.56 -1.02
C SER A 126 6.08 -1.94 -0.35
N TYR A 127 4.93 -2.31 0.20
CA TYR A 127 4.69 -3.66 0.74
C TYR A 127 5.82 -4.22 1.64
N PRO A 128 6.24 -3.52 2.73
CA PRO A 128 7.41 -3.88 3.54
C PRO A 128 7.16 -5.09 4.45
N TYR A 129 7.04 -6.28 3.86
CA TYR A 129 6.73 -7.52 4.57
C TYR A 129 7.81 -7.86 5.61
N VAL A 130 7.60 -7.46 6.87
CA VAL A 130 8.53 -7.65 7.99
C VAL A 130 8.24 -8.96 8.74
N PHE A 131 9.26 -9.67 9.19
CA PHE A 131 9.11 -10.91 9.95
C PHE A 131 10.36 -11.23 10.78
N GLU A 132 10.21 -12.08 11.80
CA GLU A 132 11.32 -12.61 12.58
C GLU A 132 11.67 -14.03 12.13
N HIS A 133 12.97 -14.33 12.04
CA HIS A 133 13.48 -15.67 11.82
C HIS A 133 14.82 -15.84 12.53
N GLU A 134 14.99 -16.93 13.29
CA GLU A 134 16.22 -17.26 14.03
C GLU A 134 16.75 -16.07 14.87
N GLY A 135 15.84 -15.35 15.54
CA GLY A 135 16.14 -14.20 16.41
C GLY A 135 16.48 -12.90 15.67
N CYS A 136 16.60 -12.94 14.35
CA CYS A 136 16.85 -11.78 13.50
C CYS A 136 15.55 -11.26 12.86
N VAL A 137 15.49 -9.96 12.60
CA VAL A 137 14.35 -9.35 11.89
C VAL A 137 14.73 -9.12 10.43
N TYR A 138 13.83 -9.51 9.54
CA TYR A 138 13.97 -9.39 8.10
C TYR A 138 12.82 -8.60 7.49
N MET A 139 13.05 -8.03 6.31
CA MET A 139 12.05 -7.34 5.52
C MET A 139 12.21 -7.69 4.04
N THR A 140 11.10 -7.97 3.36
CA THR A 140 11.06 -8.17 1.90
C THR A 140 10.08 -7.20 1.25
N PRO A 141 10.48 -5.95 0.94
CA PRO A 141 9.59 -4.99 0.30
C PRO A 141 9.31 -5.36 -1.16
N GLU A 142 8.20 -4.86 -1.70
CA GLU A 142 8.05 -4.76 -3.15
C GLU A 142 9.15 -3.84 -3.70
N SER A 143 9.83 -4.31 -4.75
CA SER A 143 10.88 -3.58 -5.47
C SER A 143 10.79 -3.84 -6.96
N SER A 144 9.56 -3.80 -7.48
CA SER A 144 9.19 -4.14 -8.86
C SER A 144 10.02 -3.38 -9.90
N GLU A 145 10.28 -2.09 -9.66
CA GLU A 145 11.14 -1.24 -10.51
C GLU A 145 12.59 -1.73 -10.61
N ALA A 146 13.09 -2.45 -9.59
CA ALA A 146 14.39 -3.08 -9.60
C ALA A 146 14.37 -4.50 -10.21
N SER A 147 13.22 -5.00 -10.64
CA SER A 147 13.02 -6.34 -11.22
C SER A 147 13.59 -7.47 -10.34
N CYS A 148 13.41 -7.34 -9.02
CA CYS A 148 13.84 -8.32 -8.04
C CYS A 148 12.91 -8.36 -6.83
N VAL A 149 12.99 -9.44 -6.06
CA VAL A 149 12.50 -9.49 -4.68
C VAL A 149 13.73 -9.46 -3.78
N ARG A 150 13.88 -8.42 -2.97
CA ARG A 150 15.06 -8.23 -2.10
C ARG A 150 14.75 -8.64 -0.67
N LEU A 151 15.74 -9.23 0.00
CA LEU A 151 15.71 -9.48 1.42
C LEU A 151 16.67 -8.54 2.14
N TYR A 152 16.14 -7.84 3.12
CA TYR A 152 16.90 -7.01 4.05
C TYR A 152 16.89 -7.63 5.44
N ARG A 153 17.97 -7.43 6.19
CA ARG A 153 18.09 -7.80 7.60
C ARG A 153 18.31 -6.55 8.44
N ALA A 154 17.65 -6.45 9.59
CA ALA A 154 17.91 -5.38 10.53
C ALA A 154 19.29 -5.57 11.18
N THR A 155 20.19 -4.60 10.97
CA THR A 155 21.47 -4.51 11.70
C THR A 155 21.28 -3.81 13.04
N ARG A 156 20.26 -2.95 13.12
CA ARG A 156 19.72 -2.39 14.35
C ARG A 156 18.21 -2.21 14.16
N PHE A 157 17.42 -2.93 14.94
CA PHE A 157 15.98 -2.83 14.86
C PHE A 157 15.47 -1.60 15.64
N PRO A 158 14.54 -0.79 15.10
CA PRO A 158 13.87 -0.93 13.81
C PRO A 158 14.48 -0.11 12.65
N ASP A 159 15.58 0.61 12.88
CA ASP A 159 15.96 1.77 12.08
C ASP A 159 17.11 1.55 11.08
N ARG A 160 17.87 0.45 11.17
CA ARG A 160 18.96 0.16 10.22
C ARG A 160 18.83 -1.21 9.58
N TRP A 161 18.89 -1.20 8.25
CA TRP A 161 18.71 -2.37 7.40
C TRP A 161 19.91 -2.53 6.47
N GLU A 162 20.25 -3.79 6.18
CA GLU A 162 21.23 -4.14 5.15
C GLU A 162 20.61 -5.15 4.19
N LYS A 163 20.89 -5.01 2.89
CA LYS A 163 20.49 -6.00 1.89
C LYS A 163 21.33 -7.26 2.05
N VAL A 164 20.69 -8.41 2.23
CA VAL A 164 21.38 -9.70 2.44
C VAL A 164 21.23 -10.67 1.26
N ALA A 165 20.13 -10.60 0.52
CA ALA A 165 19.90 -11.47 -0.63
C ALA A 165 18.94 -10.85 -1.65
N ASP A 166 18.94 -11.41 -2.85
CA ASP A 166 17.84 -11.25 -3.82
C ASP A 166 17.17 -12.62 -3.93
N LEU A 167 15.92 -12.71 -3.47
CA LEU A 167 15.16 -13.97 -3.45
C LEU A 167 14.76 -14.39 -4.86
N LEU A 168 14.38 -13.41 -5.70
CA LEU A 168 14.04 -13.57 -7.11
C LEU A 168 14.63 -12.42 -7.94
N LYS A 169 14.92 -12.66 -9.23
CA LYS A 169 15.49 -11.67 -10.17
C LYS A 169 14.89 -11.80 -11.57
N GLY A 170 14.96 -10.72 -12.34
CA GLY A 170 14.73 -10.70 -13.78
C GLY A 170 13.29 -10.38 -14.19
N HIS A 171 12.39 -10.14 -13.24
CA HIS A 171 11.00 -9.80 -13.50
C HIS A 171 10.47 -8.77 -12.49
N PRO A 172 9.49 -7.94 -12.88
CA PRO A 172 8.87 -6.94 -12.00
C PRO A 172 7.85 -7.62 -11.07
N PHE A 173 8.34 -8.28 -10.03
CA PHE A 173 7.50 -8.93 -9.01
C PHE A 173 6.85 -7.87 -8.10
N VAL A 174 5.56 -8.05 -7.81
CA VAL A 174 4.80 -7.18 -6.91
C VAL A 174 4.29 -7.96 -5.68
N ASP A 175 4.17 -7.26 -4.56
CA ASP A 175 3.71 -7.72 -3.25
C ASP A 175 4.25 -9.09 -2.81
N PRO A 176 5.57 -9.24 -2.58
CA PRO A 176 6.14 -10.51 -2.13
C PRO A 176 5.64 -10.89 -0.73
N SER A 177 4.86 -11.96 -0.62
CA SER A 177 4.42 -12.52 0.66
C SER A 177 5.14 -13.82 0.98
N LEU A 178 5.72 -13.90 2.18
CA LEU A 178 6.59 -14.99 2.59
C LEU A 178 6.01 -15.77 3.78
N ALA A 179 6.11 -17.10 3.75
CA ALA A 179 5.79 -17.95 4.91
C ALA A 179 6.79 -19.10 5.06
N TYR A 180 7.16 -19.43 6.30
CA TYR A 180 7.84 -20.68 6.60
C TYR A 180 6.82 -21.71 7.05
N TYR A 181 6.67 -22.79 6.28
CA TYR A 181 5.66 -23.81 6.53
C TYR A 181 6.15 -25.18 6.09
N SER A 182 5.93 -26.19 6.94
CA SER A 182 6.30 -27.58 6.68
C SER A 182 7.78 -27.77 6.28
N GLY A 183 8.69 -27.04 6.93
CA GLY A 183 10.13 -27.15 6.68
C GLY A 183 10.64 -26.43 5.43
N ARG A 184 9.82 -25.57 4.82
CA ARG A 184 10.13 -24.83 3.59
C ARG A 184 9.73 -23.37 3.70
N TRP A 185 10.48 -22.53 3.02
CA TRP A 185 10.08 -21.17 2.70
C TRP A 185 9.21 -21.16 1.46
N TRP A 186 8.10 -20.44 1.51
CA TRP A 186 7.15 -20.25 0.42
C TRP A 186 7.03 -18.77 0.13
N LEU A 187 7.09 -18.41 -1.14
CA LEU A 187 7.02 -17.03 -1.61
C LEU A 187 5.95 -16.90 -2.68
N TRP A 188 4.92 -16.13 -2.38
CA TRP A 188 3.89 -15.71 -3.33
C TRP A 188 4.27 -14.34 -3.88
N VAL A 189 4.19 -14.18 -5.20
CA VAL A 189 4.43 -12.91 -5.89
C VAL A 189 3.44 -12.76 -7.04
N SER A 190 3.01 -11.53 -7.30
CA SER A 190 2.15 -11.21 -8.44
C SER A 190 2.91 -10.43 -9.51
N THR A 191 2.19 -10.11 -10.58
CA THR A 191 2.64 -9.29 -11.72
C THR A 191 2.03 -7.89 -11.65
N PRO A 192 2.63 -6.88 -12.30
CA PRO A 192 2.13 -5.50 -12.24
C PRO A 192 0.73 -5.28 -12.83
N ASP A 193 0.19 -6.27 -13.56
CA ASP A 193 -1.18 -6.26 -14.07
C ASP A 193 -2.23 -6.76 -13.05
N ASN A 194 -1.75 -7.20 -11.87
CA ASN A 194 -2.48 -7.74 -10.73
C ASN A 194 -3.29 -9.03 -11.02
N GLY A 195 -3.09 -9.66 -12.18
CA GLY A 195 -3.93 -10.76 -12.65
C GLY A 195 -3.32 -12.15 -12.48
N TYR A 196 -2.01 -12.25 -12.20
CA TYR A 196 -1.31 -13.53 -12.11
C TYR A 196 -0.64 -13.69 -10.76
N LEU A 197 -0.65 -14.91 -10.22
CA LEU A 197 0.04 -15.26 -8.98
C LEU A 197 0.98 -16.43 -9.23
N PHE A 198 2.21 -16.28 -8.76
CA PHE A 198 3.25 -17.30 -8.84
C PHE A 198 3.70 -17.68 -7.44
N LEU A 199 4.01 -18.96 -7.29
CA LEU A 199 4.53 -19.57 -6.09
C LEU A 199 5.97 -20.03 -6.32
N TYR A 200 6.81 -19.77 -5.34
CA TYR A 200 8.17 -20.27 -5.29
C TYR A 200 8.42 -20.92 -3.93
N TRP A 201 9.39 -21.81 -3.85
CA TRP A 201 9.79 -22.42 -2.59
C TRP A 201 11.29 -22.55 -2.43
N SER A 202 11.78 -22.56 -1.19
CA SER A 202 13.20 -22.79 -0.88
C SER A 202 13.35 -23.55 0.43
N GLU A 203 14.50 -24.20 0.60
CA GLU A 203 14.92 -24.79 1.88
C GLU A 203 15.51 -23.74 2.83
N ARG A 204 15.98 -22.61 2.30
CA ARG A 204 16.67 -21.55 3.05
C ARG A 204 16.04 -20.20 2.77
N LEU A 205 16.09 -19.30 3.73
CA LEU A 205 15.49 -17.97 3.60
C LEU A 205 16.12 -17.19 2.44
N GLU A 206 17.44 -17.28 2.25
CA GLU A 206 18.13 -16.55 1.17
C GLU A 206 18.02 -17.22 -0.20
N GLY A 207 17.39 -18.39 -0.28
CA GLY A 207 17.27 -19.18 -1.50
C GLY A 207 18.34 -20.29 -1.64
N PRO A 208 18.44 -20.90 -2.83
CA PRO A 208 17.73 -20.52 -4.06
C PRO A 208 16.23 -20.82 -3.98
N TYR A 209 15.40 -19.98 -4.60
CA TYR A 209 13.97 -20.20 -4.75
C TYR A 209 13.66 -20.94 -6.05
N HIS A 210 12.94 -22.04 -5.94
CA HIS A 210 12.51 -22.91 -7.04
C HIS A 210 11.13 -22.48 -7.53
N PHE A 211 10.97 -22.36 -8.85
CA PHE A 211 9.68 -22.12 -9.49
C PHE A 211 8.75 -23.31 -9.25
N HIS A 212 7.56 -23.07 -8.70
CA HIS A 212 6.62 -24.15 -8.41
C HIS A 212 5.99 -24.69 -9.71
N PRO A 213 5.86 -26.02 -9.90
CA PRO A 213 5.37 -26.60 -11.16
C PRO A 213 3.89 -26.33 -11.45
N ALA A 214 3.09 -25.97 -10.43
CA ALA A 214 1.70 -25.55 -10.63
C ALA A 214 1.54 -24.10 -11.10
N ASN A 215 2.65 -23.36 -11.29
CA ASN A 215 2.58 -21.98 -11.74
C ASN A 215 2.10 -21.84 -13.19
N PRO A 216 1.40 -20.74 -13.50
CA PRO A 216 0.82 -19.77 -12.54
C PRO A 216 -0.32 -20.38 -11.73
N ILE A 217 -0.36 -20.12 -10.42
CA ILE A 217 -1.38 -20.68 -9.51
C ILE A 217 -2.70 -19.89 -9.55
N VAL A 218 -2.67 -18.65 -10.07
CA VAL A 218 -3.86 -17.85 -10.44
C VAL A 218 -3.60 -17.21 -11.81
N ILE A 219 -4.61 -17.21 -12.68
CA ILE A 219 -4.53 -16.75 -14.08
C ILE A 219 -5.62 -15.72 -14.36
N ALA A 220 -5.21 -14.53 -14.79
CA ALA A 220 -6.09 -13.45 -15.25
C ALA A 220 -7.24 -13.11 -14.28
N ASP A 221 -6.99 -13.16 -12.97
CA ASP A 221 -7.98 -12.85 -11.93
C ASP A 221 -7.43 -11.80 -10.94
N ARG A 222 -7.89 -10.56 -11.16
CA ARG A 222 -7.56 -9.38 -10.35
C ARG A 222 -8.23 -9.36 -8.98
N THR A 223 -9.06 -10.35 -8.67
CA THR A 223 -9.75 -10.46 -7.39
C THR A 223 -9.12 -11.50 -6.46
N SER A 224 -8.09 -12.21 -6.92
CA SER A 224 -7.49 -13.34 -6.21
C SER A 224 -5.96 -13.40 -6.32
N ALA A 225 -5.36 -12.80 -7.35
CA ALA A 225 -3.94 -12.97 -7.63
C ALA A 225 -3.02 -12.14 -6.71
N ARG A 226 -3.14 -10.80 -6.74
CA ARG A 226 -2.21 -9.90 -6.04
C ARG A 226 -2.28 -10.09 -4.52
N PRO A 227 -1.18 -10.40 -3.82
CA PRO A 227 -1.20 -10.54 -2.37
C PRO A 227 -1.67 -9.28 -1.65
N GLY A 228 -2.50 -9.45 -0.63
CA GLY A 228 -3.13 -8.34 0.12
C GLY A 228 -2.73 -8.29 1.58
N GLY A 229 -1.69 -9.00 2.00
CA GLY A 229 -1.25 -8.97 3.39
C GLY A 229 -0.37 -10.14 3.83
N ARG A 230 -0.08 -10.18 5.13
CA ARG A 230 0.70 -11.25 5.77
C ARG A 230 0.03 -12.61 5.66
N VAL A 231 0.74 -13.62 5.17
CA VAL A 231 0.27 -15.01 5.27
C VAL A 231 0.31 -15.44 6.74
N VAL A 232 -0.83 -15.89 7.28
CA VAL A 232 -0.93 -16.28 8.70
C VAL A 232 -1.28 -17.76 8.87
N ALA A 233 -0.77 -18.37 9.93
CA ALA A 233 -1.22 -19.70 10.35
C ALA A 233 -2.47 -19.58 11.22
N TRP A 234 -3.55 -20.26 10.83
CA TRP A 234 -4.81 -20.27 11.56
C TRP A 234 -5.49 -21.64 11.46
N GLN A 235 -5.90 -22.20 12.60
CA GLN A 235 -6.54 -23.52 12.69
C GLN A 235 -5.76 -24.64 11.96
N GLY A 236 -4.43 -24.61 12.06
CA GLY A 236 -3.54 -25.61 11.45
C GLY A 236 -3.35 -25.48 9.94
N LYS A 237 -3.85 -24.40 9.31
CA LYS A 237 -3.67 -24.11 7.89
C LYS A 237 -3.07 -22.73 7.69
N LEU A 238 -2.50 -22.47 6.51
CA LEU A 238 -2.14 -21.12 6.11
C LEU A 238 -3.36 -20.39 5.53
N VAL A 239 -3.42 -19.10 5.81
CA VAL A 239 -4.38 -18.15 5.23
C VAL A 239 -3.58 -17.17 4.40
N ARG A 240 -3.86 -17.11 3.10
CA ARG A 240 -3.31 -16.11 2.18
C ARG A 240 -4.35 -15.01 1.99
N PHE A 241 -3.90 -13.76 1.97
CA PHE A 241 -4.75 -12.62 1.64
C PHE A 241 -4.48 -12.17 0.21
N ALA A 242 -5.52 -11.74 -0.49
CA ALA A 242 -5.42 -11.17 -1.82
C ALA A 242 -6.18 -9.86 -1.93
N GLN A 243 -5.62 -8.92 -2.68
CA GLN A 243 -6.33 -7.72 -3.10
C GLN A 243 -7.50 -8.12 -4.00
N VAL A 244 -8.61 -7.41 -3.82
CA VAL A 244 -9.72 -7.39 -4.75
C VAL A 244 -9.59 -6.10 -5.55
N ASP A 245 -9.05 -6.18 -6.77
CA ASP A 245 -8.79 -5.01 -7.63
C ASP A 245 -9.92 -4.75 -8.64
N GLU A 246 -11.11 -5.21 -8.32
CA GLU A 246 -12.34 -4.92 -9.06
C GLU A 246 -13.43 -4.41 -8.10
N PRO A 247 -14.16 -3.34 -8.46
CA PRO A 247 -14.18 -2.67 -9.77
C PRO A 247 -13.02 -1.68 -10.01
N TYR A 248 -12.12 -1.49 -9.04
CA TYR A 248 -10.92 -0.66 -9.17
C TYR A 248 -9.82 -1.18 -8.24
N TYR A 249 -8.59 -0.73 -8.50
CA TYR A 249 -7.41 -1.10 -7.71
C TYR A 249 -7.62 -0.87 -6.21
N GLY A 250 -7.35 -1.91 -5.44
CA GLY A 250 -7.38 -1.91 -4.00
C GLY A 250 -8.78 -1.76 -3.41
N PHE A 251 -9.82 -2.25 -4.09
CA PHE A 251 -11.20 -2.13 -3.60
C PHE A 251 -11.37 -2.80 -2.23
N ALA A 252 -10.90 -4.03 -2.05
CA ALA A 252 -11.04 -4.78 -0.81
C ALA A 252 -9.92 -5.80 -0.63
N VAL A 253 -9.94 -6.55 0.48
CA VAL A 253 -9.10 -7.74 0.69
C VAL A 253 -9.97 -8.94 0.98
N ARG A 254 -9.61 -10.10 0.43
CA ARG A 254 -10.21 -11.40 0.74
C ARG A 254 -9.18 -12.41 1.21
N ALA A 255 -9.66 -13.47 1.85
CA ALA A 255 -8.83 -14.55 2.38
C ALA A 255 -9.02 -15.85 1.60
N PHE A 256 -7.94 -16.64 1.54
CA PHE A 256 -7.90 -17.99 0.99
C PHE A 256 -7.29 -18.94 2.01
N ILE A 257 -7.95 -20.08 2.24
CA ILE A 257 -7.37 -21.17 3.01
C ILE A 257 -6.52 -22.01 2.07
N VAL A 258 -5.22 -22.10 2.34
CA VAL A 258 -4.32 -23.01 1.61
C VAL A 258 -4.58 -24.43 2.12
N GLU A 259 -5.11 -25.28 1.24
CA GLU A 259 -5.51 -26.64 1.57
C GLU A 259 -4.40 -27.66 1.29
N GLU A 260 -3.59 -27.39 0.28
CA GLU A 260 -2.47 -28.20 -0.14
C GLU A 260 -1.30 -27.29 -0.49
N LEU A 261 -0.15 -27.56 0.11
CA LEU A 261 1.10 -26.83 -0.12
C LEU A 261 2.26 -27.82 -0.01
N THR A 262 2.72 -28.30 -1.17
CA THR A 262 3.84 -29.22 -1.32
C THR A 262 4.72 -28.74 -2.47
N GLU A 263 5.91 -29.32 -2.66
CA GLU A 263 6.84 -28.87 -3.73
C GLU A 263 6.27 -29.05 -5.14
N THR A 264 5.23 -29.88 -5.29
CA THR A 264 4.61 -30.24 -6.57
C THR A 264 3.12 -29.91 -6.67
N GLY A 265 2.46 -29.60 -5.55
CA GLY A 265 1.01 -29.49 -5.46
C GLY A 265 0.59 -28.23 -4.69
N TYR A 266 -0.36 -27.50 -5.26
CA TYR A 266 -0.95 -26.30 -4.66
C TYR A 266 -2.46 -26.32 -4.83
N ARG A 267 -3.19 -26.08 -3.74
CA ARG A 267 -4.63 -25.81 -3.77
C ARG A 267 -5.00 -24.86 -2.64
N GLU A 268 -5.83 -23.88 -2.96
CA GLU A 268 -6.46 -23.01 -1.99
C GLU A 268 -7.96 -22.89 -2.28
N ARG A 269 -8.73 -22.47 -1.29
CA ARG A 269 -10.14 -22.12 -1.46
C ARG A 269 -10.43 -20.74 -0.91
N PRO A 270 -11.29 -19.93 -1.56
CA PRO A 270 -11.68 -18.63 -1.05
C PRO A 270 -12.52 -18.77 0.23
N ILE A 271 -12.51 -17.71 1.02
CA ILE A 271 -13.50 -17.43 2.04
C ILE A 271 -14.46 -16.40 1.45
N GLU A 272 -15.77 -16.65 1.58
CA GLU A 272 -16.80 -15.83 0.94
C GLU A 272 -16.84 -14.40 1.50
N THR A 273 -16.54 -14.23 2.78
CA THR A 273 -16.54 -12.93 3.44
C THR A 273 -15.26 -12.15 3.13
N LEU A 274 -15.42 -10.87 2.78
CA LEU A 274 -14.29 -9.94 2.65
C LEU A 274 -13.69 -9.65 4.02
N VAL A 275 -12.36 -9.60 4.07
CA VAL A 275 -11.58 -9.37 5.29
C VAL A 275 -11.69 -7.90 5.70
N VAL A 276 -11.45 -7.02 4.72
CA VAL A 276 -11.66 -5.57 4.80
C VAL A 276 -12.22 -5.06 3.48
N GLN A 277 -13.01 -3.99 3.54
CA GLN A 277 -13.66 -3.39 2.40
C GLN A 277 -13.98 -1.92 2.71
N PRO A 278 -14.29 -1.09 1.70
CA PRO A 278 -14.51 0.33 1.89
C PRO A 278 -15.67 0.58 2.85
N GLY A 279 -15.47 1.55 3.74
CA GLY A 279 -16.41 1.89 4.81
C GLY A 279 -17.18 3.17 4.55
N ASP A 280 -17.88 3.62 5.58
CA ASP A 280 -18.61 4.88 5.62
C ASP A 280 -17.75 6.07 6.09
N GLN A 281 -16.55 5.80 6.60
CA GLN A 281 -15.62 6.84 7.07
C GLN A 281 -14.89 7.48 5.89
N VAL A 282 -14.60 8.79 6.03
CA VAL A 282 -13.97 9.56 4.94
C VAL A 282 -12.63 8.97 4.53
N TRP A 283 -11.84 8.45 5.47
CA TRP A 283 -10.48 7.97 5.19
C TRP A 283 -10.43 6.64 4.43
N ASN A 284 -11.49 5.82 4.48
CA ASN A 284 -11.57 4.52 3.80
C ASN A 284 -12.80 4.38 2.88
N ALA A 285 -13.33 5.49 2.39
CA ALA A 285 -14.54 5.50 1.57
C ALA A 285 -14.38 4.85 0.17
N ARG A 286 -13.16 4.42 -0.20
CA ARG A 286 -12.88 3.82 -1.52
C ARG A 286 -12.04 2.56 -1.51
N GLY A 287 -10.81 2.60 -1.04
CA GLY A 287 -9.88 1.47 -1.15
C GLY A 287 -9.45 0.97 0.21
N MET A 288 -9.22 -0.33 0.34
CA MET A 288 -8.60 -1.00 1.48
C MET A 288 -7.89 -2.23 0.92
N HIS A 289 -6.57 -2.17 0.70
CA HIS A 289 -5.86 -3.17 -0.10
C HIS A 289 -4.83 -3.99 0.66
N THR A 290 -4.52 -3.60 1.89
CA THR A 290 -3.59 -4.35 2.74
C THR A 290 -4.20 -4.63 4.10
N VAL A 291 -3.97 -5.85 4.59
CA VAL A 291 -4.29 -6.28 5.96
C VAL A 291 -3.10 -7.02 6.56
N ASP A 292 -2.73 -6.65 7.78
CA ASP A 292 -1.73 -7.38 8.56
C ASP A 292 -2.31 -7.81 9.92
N PRO A 293 -2.94 -9.00 10.00
CA PRO A 293 -3.64 -9.45 11.19
C PRO A 293 -2.71 -10.16 12.19
N HIS A 294 -2.86 -9.82 13.47
CA HIS A 294 -2.13 -10.39 14.60
C HIS A 294 -3.09 -10.84 15.71
N PRO A 295 -2.86 -12.02 16.32
CA PRO A 295 -3.59 -12.41 17.51
C PRO A 295 -3.12 -11.58 18.71
N VAL A 296 -4.06 -11.04 19.50
CA VAL A 296 -3.74 -10.23 20.70
C VAL A 296 -4.20 -10.88 22.01
N GLY A 297 -4.54 -12.17 21.96
CA GLY A 297 -5.00 -12.95 23.10
C GLY A 297 -6.53 -13.02 23.24
N ALA A 298 -7.02 -13.93 24.07
CA ALA A 298 -8.46 -14.16 24.34
C ALA A 298 -9.32 -14.37 23.08
N GLY A 299 -8.75 -14.97 22.02
CA GLY A 299 -9.45 -15.19 20.75
C GLY A 299 -9.65 -13.93 19.90
N ARG A 300 -9.10 -12.78 20.30
CA ARG A 300 -9.19 -11.52 19.56
C ARG A 300 -8.03 -11.34 18.59
N TRP A 301 -8.34 -10.69 17.48
CA TRP A 301 -7.41 -10.28 16.46
C TRP A 301 -7.44 -8.76 16.30
N MET A 302 -6.26 -8.20 16.09
CA MET A 302 -6.09 -6.81 15.65
C MET A 302 -5.38 -6.85 14.30
N ALA A 303 -5.72 -5.95 13.39
CA ALA A 303 -4.99 -5.84 12.13
C ALA A 303 -4.65 -4.40 11.82
N ALA A 304 -3.47 -4.19 11.22
CA ALA A 304 -3.20 -2.94 10.53
C ALA A 304 -3.75 -3.02 9.12
N VAL A 305 -4.38 -1.94 8.68
CA VAL A 305 -5.01 -1.82 7.36
C VAL A 305 -4.77 -0.43 6.82
N ASP A 306 -4.85 -0.28 5.51
CA ASP A 306 -4.94 1.03 4.88
C ASP A 306 -6.34 1.32 4.36
N GLY A 307 -6.56 2.60 4.04
CA GLY A 307 -7.79 3.14 3.52
C GLY A 307 -7.52 4.29 2.57
N GLN A 308 -8.27 4.33 1.48
CA GLN A 308 -8.19 5.40 0.49
C GLN A 308 -9.37 6.35 0.59
N ARG A 309 -9.08 7.64 0.46
CA ARG A 309 -10.07 8.69 0.23
C ARG A 309 -9.80 9.49 -1.04
N LEU A 310 -10.85 10.12 -1.56
CA LEU A 310 -10.71 11.18 -2.56
C LEU A 310 -10.53 12.52 -1.85
N ALA A 311 -9.36 13.14 -2.03
CA ALA A 311 -9.03 14.45 -1.51
C ALA A 311 -8.95 15.49 -2.63
N TRP A 312 -8.91 16.77 -2.24
CA TRP A 312 -8.85 17.90 -3.16
C TRP A 312 -7.80 18.90 -2.69
N ARG A 313 -7.04 19.45 -3.62
CA ARG A 313 -6.16 20.59 -3.36
C ARG A 313 -6.38 21.69 -4.39
N TRP A 314 -6.10 22.92 -3.96
CA TRP A 314 -6.09 24.09 -4.82
C TRP A 314 -4.67 24.30 -5.31
N VAL A 315 -4.49 24.30 -6.63
CA VAL A 315 -3.19 24.55 -7.27
C VAL A 315 -3.26 25.90 -7.95
N VAL A 316 -2.28 26.75 -7.65
CA VAL A 316 -2.09 28.03 -8.33
C VAL A 316 -1.13 27.81 -9.49
N ASN A 317 -1.60 27.96 -10.72
CA ASN A 317 -0.72 27.94 -11.88
C ASN A 317 0.02 29.28 -11.96
N LEU A 318 1.28 29.31 -11.53
CA LEU A 318 2.20 30.41 -11.81
C LEU A 318 2.94 30.09 -13.11
N ARG A 319 2.69 30.84 -14.19
CA ARG A 319 3.52 30.71 -15.40
C ARG A 319 4.92 31.25 -15.09
N PRO A 320 6.00 30.57 -15.53
CA PRO A 320 7.34 31.15 -15.46
C PRO A 320 7.37 32.44 -16.29
N GLN A 321 7.77 33.57 -15.68
CA GLN A 321 8.00 34.79 -16.43
C GLN A 321 9.16 34.55 -17.39
N THR A 322 8.90 34.67 -18.69
CA THR A 322 9.96 34.72 -19.69
C THR A 322 10.76 35.99 -19.44
N PRO A 323 12.10 35.94 -19.25
CA PRO A 323 12.86 37.16 -19.05
C PRO A 323 12.76 38.01 -20.31
N LEU A 324 12.43 39.29 -20.12
CA LEU A 324 12.35 40.29 -21.18
C LEU A 324 13.74 40.38 -21.85
N LYS A 325 13.90 39.80 -23.04
CA LYS A 325 15.07 40.12 -23.88
C LYS A 325 14.93 41.57 -24.31
N ALA A 326 15.76 42.44 -23.73
CA ALA A 326 15.92 43.81 -24.16
C ALA A 326 16.27 43.84 -25.65
N LEU A 327 15.42 44.47 -26.47
CA LEU A 327 15.84 45.00 -27.76
C LEU A 327 16.82 46.14 -27.47
N ILE A 328 18.12 45.86 -27.56
CA ILE A 328 19.10 46.90 -27.89
C ILE A 328 19.36 46.73 -29.38
N GLY A 329 18.64 47.53 -30.17
CA GLY A 329 18.99 47.78 -31.56
C GLY A 329 20.23 48.65 -31.60
N SER A 330 21.25 48.15 -32.28
CA SER A 330 22.43 48.89 -32.71
C SER A 330 22.02 50.04 -33.64
N ALA A 331 22.41 51.27 -33.31
CA ALA A 331 22.53 52.36 -34.27
C ALA A 331 23.72 53.23 -33.88
N PHE A 332 24.78 53.10 -34.70
CA PHE A 332 26.02 53.88 -34.81
C PHE A 332 27.07 53.76 -33.70
#